data_AF-A0A835H2R6-F1
#
_entry.id   AF-A0A835H2R6-F1
#
_cell.length_a   1.000
_cell.length_b   1.000
_cell.length_c   1.000
_cell.angle_alpha   90.00
_cell.angle_beta   90.00
_cell.angle_gamma   90.00
#
_symmetry.space_group_name_H-M   'P 1'
#
loop_
_entity.id
_entity.type
_entity.pdbx_description
1 polymer ?
#
loop_
_entity_poly.entity_id
_entity_poly.type
_entity_poly.pdbx_seq_one_letter_code
_entity_poly.pdbx_strand_id
1 'polypeptide(L)'
;MTAFMQILGSTKESLRKILVRGEFDEYLDDAEMHCTVRMAEMLEKYTKQLQLNSDESTKDNFLMEEIAVLEETKLIGLPNFLPRTAFLTILQRKLKKISGTPIELVEEVWNYVENVVVRVVIFHSEGYLQLQNSFRRASHNLILKMRDRSVDRVKEMVEMEKLADYTCDPEYMSSWNSLMAQQDSFITAIKRVSLGYAKEFDINGYGEVEIGHLKDYLLIVEQAFDLKMRITAYWKIVLKRMLDNLALHLLFNVQNLVNKEMEAEIINEMMGSNHSGSIERLLEESPSLASRREKLNKSIRLP
;
A
#
# COMPACT_ATOMS: atom_id res chain seq x y z
N MET A 1 24.65 -8.97 31.20
CA MET A 1 23.96 -7.71 30.81
C MET A 1 24.68 -6.95 29.70
N THR A 2 25.97 -6.62 29.84
CA THR A 2 26.71 -5.81 28.84
C THR A 2 26.72 -6.42 27.43
N ALA A 3 27.03 -7.72 27.30
CA ALA A 3 27.05 -8.41 26.00
C ALA A 3 25.68 -8.40 25.31
N PHE A 4 24.60 -8.59 26.07
CA PHE A 4 23.23 -8.49 25.56
C PHE A 4 22.92 -7.08 25.02
N MET A 5 23.21 -6.03 25.79
CA MET A 5 22.97 -4.65 25.36
C MET A 5 23.80 -4.27 24.14
N GLN A 6 25.02 -4.80 24.01
CA GLN A 6 25.85 -4.63 22.81
C GLN A 6 25.21 -5.30 21.59
N ILE A 7 24.80 -6.57 21.69
CA ILE A 7 24.14 -7.29 20.59
C ILE A 7 22.85 -6.58 20.16
N LEU A 8 22.02 -6.17 21.13
CA LEU A 8 20.79 -5.44 20.86
C LEU A 8 21.07 -4.10 20.19
N GLY A 9 22.05 -3.35 20.68
CA GLY A 9 22.49 -2.08 20.09
C GLY A 9 22.97 -2.24 18.65
N SER A 10 23.82 -3.23 18.39
CA SER A 10 24.32 -3.55 17.04
C SER A 10 23.19 -3.98 16.10
N THR A 11 22.29 -4.85 16.56
CA THR A 11 21.10 -5.28 15.79
C THR A 11 20.23 -4.08 15.40
N LYS A 12 19.94 -3.20 16.37
CA LYS A 12 19.13 -2.00 16.16
C LYS A 12 19.80 -1.02 15.20
N GLU A 13 21.11 -0.83 15.31
CA GLU A 13 21.84 0.07 14.41
C GLU A 13 21.90 -0.48 12.99
N SER A 14 22.18 -1.77 12.79
CA SER A 14 22.14 -2.41 11.48
C SER A 14 20.76 -2.26 10.83
N LEU A 15 19.68 -2.51 11.57
CA LEU A 15 18.32 -2.32 11.05
C LEU A 15 18.02 -0.86 10.73
N ARG A 16 18.51 0.08 11.55
CA ARG A 16 18.35 1.51 11.28
C ARG A 16 19.07 1.92 10.01
N LYS A 17 20.28 1.42 9.77
CA LYS A 17 21.02 1.68 8.54
C LYS A 17 20.24 1.23 7.31
N ILE A 18 19.87 -0.06 7.26
CA ILE A 18 19.28 -0.65 6.04
C ILE A 18 17.80 -0.27 5.84
N LEU A 19 16.97 -0.27 6.89
CA LEU A 19 15.52 -0.02 6.78
C LEU A 19 15.13 1.46 6.87
N VAL A 20 15.95 2.31 7.50
CA VAL A 20 15.58 3.72 7.76
C VAL A 20 16.47 4.70 7.01
N ARG A 21 17.80 4.50 7.03
CA ARG A 21 18.75 5.44 6.39
C ARG A 21 19.07 5.09 4.94
N GLY A 22 18.81 3.86 4.51
CA GLY A 22 19.21 3.36 3.18
C GLY A 22 20.71 3.11 3.06
N GLU A 23 21.40 2.96 4.19
CA GLU A 23 22.81 2.58 4.26
C GLU A 23 22.90 1.04 4.19
N PHE A 24 23.53 0.50 3.16
CA PHE A 24 23.69 -0.95 2.93
C PHE A 24 25.16 -1.40 2.92
N ASP A 25 26.04 -0.60 3.53
CA ASP A 25 27.47 -0.86 3.68
C ASP A 25 27.78 -2.21 4.32
N GLU A 26 26.90 -2.68 5.21
CA GLU A 26 27.02 -3.97 5.89
C GLU A 26 26.64 -5.18 5.00
N TYR A 27 25.96 -4.94 3.87
CA TYR A 27 25.37 -5.98 3.02
C TYR A 27 25.53 -5.66 1.53
N LEU A 28 26.75 -5.29 1.10
CA LEU A 28 27.04 -4.86 -0.28
C LEU A 28 26.65 -5.92 -1.32
N ASP A 29 26.98 -7.19 -1.07
CA ASP A 29 26.76 -8.30 -2.00
C ASP A 29 25.35 -8.94 -1.88
N ASP A 30 24.51 -8.42 -0.98
CA ASP A 30 23.19 -8.97 -0.70
C ASP A 30 22.08 -8.00 -1.09
N ALA A 31 21.64 -8.11 -2.34
CA ALA A 31 20.63 -7.22 -2.91
C ALA A 31 19.27 -7.27 -2.19
N GLU A 32 18.98 -8.34 -1.43
CA GLU A 32 17.76 -8.45 -0.61
C GLU A 32 17.83 -7.58 0.64
N MET A 33 19.02 -7.18 1.08
CA MET A 33 19.22 -6.29 2.24
C MET A 33 19.25 -4.80 1.84
N HIS A 34 19.08 -4.49 0.56
CA HIS A 34 19.00 -3.11 0.05
C HIS A 34 17.57 -2.57 0.24
N CYS A 35 17.15 -2.44 1.50
CA CYS A 35 15.72 -2.37 1.84
C CYS A 35 14.95 -1.19 1.25
N THR A 36 15.57 -0.02 1.17
CA THR A 36 14.93 1.16 0.58
C THR A 36 14.60 0.95 -0.90
N VAL A 37 15.46 0.25 -1.64
CA VAL A 37 15.23 -0.10 -3.06
C VAL A 37 14.11 -1.12 -3.16
N ARG A 38 14.14 -2.19 -2.35
CA ARG A 38 13.10 -3.24 -2.38
C ARG A 38 11.72 -2.70 -2.03
N MET A 39 11.62 -1.82 -1.04
CA MET A 39 10.35 -1.16 -0.71
C MET A 39 9.87 -0.23 -1.83
N ALA A 40 10.78 0.48 -2.51
CA ALA A 40 10.41 1.31 -3.67
C ALA A 40 9.88 0.46 -4.84
N GLU A 41 10.49 -0.68 -5.12
CA GLU A 41 10.00 -1.63 -6.14
C GLU A 41 8.60 -2.17 -5.82
N MET A 42 8.32 -2.49 -4.55
CA MET A 42 6.98 -2.91 -4.11
C MET A 42 5.94 -1.81 -4.34
N LEU A 43 6.28 -0.55 -4.04
CA LEU A 43 5.40 0.60 -4.30
C LEU A 43 5.21 0.85 -5.81
N GLU A 44 6.25 0.69 -6.62
CA GLU A 44 6.16 0.83 -8.08
C GLU A 44 5.26 -0.26 -8.68
N LYS A 45 5.44 -1.51 -8.25
CA LYS A 45 4.58 -2.64 -8.62
C LYS A 45 3.12 -2.35 -8.27
N TYR A 46 2.86 -1.89 -7.06
CA TYR A 46 1.52 -1.49 -6.63
C TYR A 46 0.93 -0.36 -7.48
N THR A 47 1.74 0.65 -7.82
CA THR A 47 1.31 1.76 -8.69
C THR A 47 0.88 1.25 -10.07
N LYS A 48 1.64 0.32 -10.66
CA LYS A 48 1.28 -0.32 -11.94
C LYS A 48 -0.01 -1.13 -11.83
N GLN A 49 -0.21 -1.87 -10.74
CA GLN A 49 -1.44 -2.64 -10.50
C GLN A 49 -2.67 -1.73 -10.36
N LEU A 50 -2.55 -0.61 -9.64
CA LEU A 50 -3.64 0.36 -9.51
C LEU A 50 -4.04 0.98 -10.85
N GLN A 51 -3.06 1.27 -11.72
CA GLN A 51 -3.32 1.81 -13.07
C GLN A 51 -4.05 0.79 -13.95
N LEU A 52 -3.63 -0.47 -13.94
CA LEU A 52 -4.31 -1.54 -14.70
C LEU A 52 -5.77 -1.72 -14.27
N ASN A 53 -6.04 -1.62 -12.96
CA ASN A 53 -7.39 -1.74 -12.41
C ASN A 53 -8.28 -0.50 -12.66
N SER A 54 -7.70 0.62 -13.11
CA SER A 54 -8.46 1.86 -13.37
C SER A 54 -9.10 1.94 -14.76
N ASP A 55 -8.60 1.16 -15.73
CA ASP A 55 -8.95 1.27 -17.16
C ASP A 55 -10.15 0.41 -17.60
N GLU A 56 -10.90 -0.18 -16.66
CA GLU A 56 -11.98 -1.14 -16.97
C GLU A 56 -13.32 -0.52 -17.43
N SER A 57 -13.34 0.49 -18.31
CA SER A 57 -14.57 0.73 -19.09
C SER A 57 -14.52 -0.14 -20.33
N THR A 58 -15.34 -1.19 -20.37
CA THR A 58 -15.58 -1.94 -21.61
C THR A 58 -16.09 -0.96 -22.67
N LYS A 59 -15.33 -0.78 -23.75
CA LYS A 59 -15.63 0.16 -24.84
C LYS A 59 -17.04 -0.01 -25.41
N ASP A 60 -17.53 -1.25 -25.39
CA ASP A 60 -18.84 -1.66 -25.90
C ASP A 60 -20.02 -1.25 -24.99
N ASN A 61 -19.79 -0.98 -23.70
CA ASN A 61 -20.84 -0.58 -22.73
C ASN A 61 -20.60 0.81 -22.15
N PHE A 62 -20.00 1.70 -22.94
CA PHE A 62 -19.69 3.05 -22.48
C PHE A 62 -20.96 3.78 -21.98
N LEU A 63 -20.86 4.47 -20.84
CA LEU A 63 -21.94 5.14 -20.09
C LEU A 63 -23.08 4.26 -19.53
N MET A 64 -23.11 2.95 -19.78
CA MET A 64 -24.25 2.14 -19.32
C MET A 64 -24.33 2.01 -17.80
N GLU A 65 -23.19 1.97 -17.10
CA GLU A 65 -23.19 2.02 -15.63
C GLU A 65 -23.71 3.37 -15.12
N GLU A 66 -23.23 4.46 -15.69
CA GLU A 66 -23.62 5.81 -15.32
C GLU A 66 -25.13 6.05 -15.55
N ILE A 67 -25.64 5.61 -16.70
CA ILE A 67 -27.08 5.66 -17.02
C ILE A 67 -27.87 4.85 -15.99
N ALA A 68 -27.52 3.58 -15.76
CA ALA A 68 -28.25 2.71 -14.83
C ALA A 68 -28.34 3.33 -13.42
N VAL A 69 -27.23 3.84 -12.90
CA VAL A 69 -27.20 4.49 -11.57
C VAL A 69 -28.02 5.78 -11.56
N LEU A 70 -27.96 6.58 -12.62
CA LEU A 70 -28.78 7.79 -12.72
C LEU A 70 -30.27 7.47 -12.77
N GLU A 71 -30.67 6.39 -13.43
CA GLU A 71 -32.05 5.93 -13.45
C GLU A 71 -32.53 5.41 -12.08
N GLU A 72 -31.69 4.64 -11.38
CA GLU A 72 -31.96 4.13 -10.03
C GLU A 72 -32.07 5.26 -8.99
N THR A 73 -31.33 6.36 -9.20
CA THR A 73 -31.27 7.50 -8.29
C THR A 73 -32.19 8.65 -8.69
N LYS A 74 -33.08 8.44 -9.67
CA LYS A 74 -34.12 9.41 -10.06
C LYS A 74 -35.00 9.74 -8.85
N LEU A 75 -34.73 10.87 -8.22
CA LEU A 75 -35.60 11.46 -7.21
C LEU A 75 -36.70 12.27 -7.92
N ILE A 76 -37.84 12.46 -7.24
CA ILE A 76 -38.82 13.48 -7.62
C ILE A 76 -38.14 14.84 -7.40
N GLY A 77 -37.61 15.44 -8.48
CA GLY A 77 -36.78 16.65 -8.40
C GLY A 77 -36.73 17.39 -9.73
N LEU A 78 -36.03 18.53 -9.75
CA LEU A 78 -35.83 19.31 -10.96
C LEU A 78 -34.98 18.52 -11.98
N PRO A 79 -35.30 18.61 -13.28
CA PRO A 79 -34.44 18.06 -14.32
C PRO A 79 -33.07 18.75 -14.32
N ASN A 80 -32.04 18.05 -14.82
CA ASN A 80 -30.66 18.54 -14.98
C ASN A 80 -29.86 18.77 -13.69
N PHE A 81 -30.24 18.14 -12.58
CA PHE A 81 -29.40 18.08 -11.39
C PHE A 81 -28.72 16.73 -11.26
N LEU A 82 -27.39 16.71 -11.20
CA LEU A 82 -26.65 15.46 -11.02
C LEU A 82 -26.77 14.98 -9.56
N PRO A 83 -27.38 13.80 -9.30
CA PRO A 83 -27.53 13.31 -7.93
C PRO A 83 -26.17 12.98 -7.33
N ARG A 84 -25.84 13.58 -6.17
CA ARG A 84 -24.63 13.22 -5.39
C ARG A 84 -24.56 11.73 -5.08
N THR A 85 -25.72 11.10 -4.84
CA THR A 85 -25.86 9.66 -4.62
C THR A 85 -25.38 8.83 -5.81
N ALA A 86 -25.60 9.30 -7.05
CA ALA A 86 -25.11 8.60 -8.24
C ALA A 86 -23.59 8.58 -8.29
N PHE A 87 -22.97 9.74 -8.04
CA PHE A 87 -21.51 9.86 -7.94
C PHE A 87 -20.93 8.93 -6.88
N LEU A 88 -21.44 8.99 -5.65
CA LEU A 88 -20.95 8.16 -4.55
C LEU A 88 -21.15 6.66 -4.83
N THR A 89 -22.25 6.25 -5.46
CA THR A 89 -22.52 4.85 -5.78
C THR A 89 -21.45 4.29 -6.74
N ILE A 90 -21.13 5.02 -7.80
CA ILE A 90 -20.09 4.60 -8.76
C ILE A 90 -18.71 4.60 -8.10
N LEU A 91 -18.38 5.65 -7.35
CA LEU A 91 -17.11 5.74 -6.63
C LEU A 91 -16.92 4.56 -5.67
N GLN A 92 -17.93 4.23 -4.88
CA GLN A 92 -17.90 3.11 -3.94
C GLN A 92 -17.75 1.76 -4.65
N ARG A 93 -18.40 1.56 -5.81
CA ARG A 93 -18.22 0.36 -6.65
C ARG A 93 -16.77 0.23 -7.12
N LYS A 94 -16.15 1.32 -7.60
CA LYS A 94 -14.73 1.33 -8.01
C LYS A 94 -13.79 1.06 -6.83
N LEU A 95 -14.01 1.71 -5.68
CA LEU A 95 -13.23 1.47 -4.46
C LEU A 95 -13.33 0.02 -3.98
N LYS A 96 -14.52 -0.59 -4.05
CA LYS A 96 -14.73 -1.99 -3.66
C LYS A 96 -13.93 -2.96 -4.54
N LYS A 97 -13.71 -2.65 -5.82
CA LYS A 97 -12.87 -3.48 -6.70
C LYS A 97 -11.41 -3.48 -6.28
N ILE A 98 -10.90 -2.33 -5.86
CA ILE A 98 -9.48 -2.17 -5.49
C ILE A 98 -9.20 -2.35 -4.00
N SER A 99 -10.20 -2.58 -3.15
CA SER A 99 -10.01 -2.54 -1.68
C SER A 99 -9.05 -3.61 -1.13
N GLY A 100 -8.83 -4.71 -1.87
CA GLY A 100 -7.86 -5.75 -1.48
C GLY A 100 -6.40 -5.37 -1.80
N THR A 101 -6.16 -4.66 -2.89
CA THR A 101 -4.80 -4.36 -3.39
C THR A 101 -3.93 -3.58 -2.38
N PRO A 102 -4.44 -2.53 -1.69
CA PRO A 102 -3.71 -1.87 -0.61
C PRO A 102 -3.29 -2.79 0.54
N ILE A 103 -4.14 -3.77 0.86
CA ILE A 103 -3.91 -4.71 1.97
C ILE A 103 -2.80 -5.69 1.59
N GLU A 104 -2.85 -6.23 0.36
CA GLU A 104 -1.82 -7.11 -0.19
C GLU A 104 -0.43 -6.45 -0.19
N LEU A 105 -0.34 -5.16 -0.57
CA LEU A 105 0.91 -4.41 -0.49
C LEU A 105 1.45 -4.32 0.95
N VAL A 106 0.58 -3.98 1.91
CA VAL A 106 0.98 -3.88 3.33
C VAL A 106 1.51 -5.22 3.83
N GLU A 107 0.84 -6.33 3.49
CA GLU A 107 1.28 -7.66 3.86
C GLU A 107 2.63 -8.02 3.21
N GLU A 108 2.80 -7.72 1.91
CA GLU A 108 4.06 -7.94 1.18
C GLU A 108 5.23 -7.20 1.85
N VAL A 109 5.04 -5.92 2.19
CA VAL A 109 6.08 -5.11 2.85
C VAL A 109 6.40 -5.66 4.24
N TRP A 110 5.40 -6.01 5.06
CA TRP A 110 5.68 -6.54 6.40
C TRP A 110 6.34 -7.91 6.39
N ASN A 111 5.97 -8.78 5.46
CA ASN A 111 6.64 -10.08 5.28
C ASN A 111 8.11 -9.89 4.88
N TYR A 112 8.39 -8.90 4.02
CA TYR A 112 9.76 -8.54 3.67
C TYR A 112 10.54 -7.99 4.88
N VAL A 113 9.96 -7.04 5.63
CA VAL A 113 10.58 -6.49 6.84
C VAL A 113 10.85 -7.59 7.87
N GLU A 114 9.95 -8.56 8.03
CA GLU A 114 10.15 -9.71 8.90
C GLU A 114 11.41 -10.49 8.54
N ASN A 115 11.56 -10.83 7.26
CA ASN A 115 12.71 -11.57 6.76
C ASN A 115 14.01 -10.80 7.03
N VAL A 116 14.04 -9.49 6.75
CA VAL A 116 15.19 -8.62 7.04
C VAL A 116 15.52 -8.63 8.53
N VAL A 117 14.52 -8.41 9.39
CA VAL A 117 14.72 -8.38 10.86
C VAL A 117 15.28 -9.70 11.37
N VAL A 118 14.71 -10.84 10.93
CA VAL A 118 15.18 -12.17 11.32
C VAL A 118 16.63 -12.39 10.89
N ARG A 119 17.00 -11.99 9.68
CA ARG A 119 18.38 -12.12 9.18
C ARG A 119 19.37 -11.31 10.01
N VAL A 120 19.07 -10.04 10.30
CA VAL A 120 19.94 -9.19 11.13
C VAL A 120 20.07 -9.74 12.55
N VAL A 121 18.96 -10.22 13.14
CA VAL A 121 18.95 -10.88 14.44
C VAL A 121 19.88 -12.09 14.45
N ILE A 122 19.79 -12.97 13.45
CA ILE A 122 20.64 -14.16 13.34
C ILE A 122 22.11 -13.78 13.26
N PHE A 123 22.44 -12.77 12.45
CA PHE A 123 23.81 -12.31 12.25
C PHE A 123 24.46 -11.81 13.56
N HIS A 124 23.77 -10.97 14.32
CA HIS A 124 24.31 -10.42 15.57
C HIS A 124 24.23 -11.36 16.77
N SER A 125 23.48 -12.47 16.68
CA SER A 125 23.29 -13.43 17.77
C SER A 125 23.82 -14.85 17.48
N GLU A 126 24.62 -15.03 16.41
CA GLU A 126 25.16 -16.33 15.98
C GLU A 126 25.82 -17.13 17.13
N GLY A 127 26.38 -16.41 18.11
CA GLY A 127 27.02 -17.02 19.26
C GLY A 127 26.13 -17.60 20.36
N TYR A 128 24.84 -17.25 20.35
CA TYR A 128 23.94 -17.41 21.48
C TYR A 128 22.58 -17.93 21.02
N LEU A 129 22.45 -19.26 20.88
CA LEU A 129 21.26 -19.91 20.32
C LEU A 129 19.97 -19.58 21.10
N GLN A 130 20.05 -19.52 22.43
CA GLN A 130 18.88 -19.18 23.24
C GLN A 130 18.44 -17.73 23.03
N LEU A 131 19.40 -16.78 22.97
CA LEU A 131 19.15 -15.38 22.65
C LEU A 131 18.52 -15.24 21.25
N GLN A 132 19.06 -15.94 20.26
CA GLN A 132 18.57 -15.94 18.88
C GLN A 132 17.10 -16.37 18.81
N ASN A 133 16.73 -17.44 19.52
CA ASN A 133 15.35 -17.92 19.57
C ASN A 133 14.41 -16.89 20.21
N SER A 134 14.84 -16.26 21.31
CA SER A 134 14.06 -15.23 21.98
C SER A 134 13.90 -13.97 21.11
N PHE A 135 14.96 -13.53 20.43
CA PHE A 135 14.88 -12.39 19.50
C PHE A 135 13.94 -12.71 18.34
N ARG A 136 14.04 -13.91 17.75
CA ARG A 136 13.14 -14.32 16.67
C ARG A 136 11.67 -14.27 17.09
N ARG A 137 11.34 -14.75 18.29
CA ARG A 137 9.97 -14.68 18.82
C ARG A 137 9.52 -13.24 19.05
N ALA A 138 10.33 -12.43 19.71
CA ALA A 138 10.03 -11.01 19.94
C ALA A 138 9.82 -10.25 18.62
N SER A 139 10.70 -10.45 17.64
CA SER A 139 10.60 -9.85 16.32
C SER A 139 9.33 -10.29 15.59
N HIS A 140 9.00 -11.59 15.61
CA HIS A 140 7.77 -12.10 14.99
C HIS A 140 6.53 -11.46 15.62
N ASN A 141 6.42 -11.48 16.95
CA ASN A 141 5.30 -10.88 17.67
C ASN A 141 5.14 -9.38 17.37
N LEU A 142 6.26 -8.64 17.33
CA LEU A 142 6.25 -7.23 16.98
C LEU A 142 5.76 -7.01 15.55
N ILE A 143 6.28 -7.77 14.59
CA ILE A 143 5.91 -7.64 13.18
C ILE A 143 4.42 -7.94 13.00
N LEU A 144 3.90 -9.01 13.62
CA LEU A 144 2.47 -9.32 13.59
C LEU A 144 1.64 -8.13 14.08
N LYS A 145 1.99 -7.55 15.23
CA LYS A 145 1.30 -6.39 15.81
C LYS A 145 1.40 -5.13 14.94
N MET A 146 2.54 -4.91 14.30
CA MET A 146 2.72 -3.78 13.37
C MET A 146 1.93 -3.97 12.08
N ARG A 147 1.91 -5.21 11.55
CA ARG A 147 1.14 -5.59 10.37
C ARG A 147 -0.36 -5.43 10.58
N ASP A 148 -0.90 -5.97 11.67
CA ASP A 148 -2.33 -5.89 11.96
C ASP A 148 -2.80 -4.43 12.09
N ARG A 149 -2.04 -3.59 12.81
CA ARG A 149 -2.30 -2.15 12.90
C ARG A 149 -2.26 -1.46 11.53
N SER A 150 -1.30 -1.83 10.68
CA SER A 150 -1.23 -1.27 9.33
C SER A 150 -2.41 -1.69 8.46
N VAL A 151 -2.83 -2.95 8.53
CA VAL A 151 -4.00 -3.44 7.80
C VAL A 151 -5.27 -2.72 8.26
N ASP A 152 -5.47 -2.54 9.57
CA ASP A 152 -6.62 -1.82 10.10
C ASP A 152 -6.63 -0.35 9.66
N ARG A 153 -5.47 0.31 9.68
CA ARG A 153 -5.34 1.69 9.18
C ARG A 153 -5.67 1.81 7.70
N VAL A 154 -5.28 0.83 6.89
CA VAL A 154 -5.61 0.80 5.46
C VAL A 154 -7.09 0.56 5.21
N LYS A 155 -7.73 -0.32 5.97
CA LYS A 155 -9.19 -0.49 5.91
C LYS A 155 -9.91 0.81 6.22
N GLU A 156 -9.51 1.51 7.29
CA GLU A 156 -10.07 2.82 7.63
C GLU A 156 -9.88 3.83 6.50
N MET A 157 -8.70 3.87 5.87
CA MET A 157 -8.42 4.74 4.72
C MET A 157 -9.38 4.48 3.56
N VAL A 158 -9.61 3.21 3.20
CA VAL A 158 -10.55 2.84 2.14
C VAL A 158 -11.99 3.23 2.50
N GLU A 159 -12.39 3.05 3.76
CA GLU A 159 -13.72 3.46 4.22
C GLU A 159 -13.91 4.99 4.19
N MET A 160 -12.87 5.77 4.54
CA MET A 160 -12.93 7.23 4.44
C MET A 160 -13.14 7.70 2.99
N GLU A 161 -12.46 7.08 2.02
CA GLU A 161 -12.64 7.38 0.59
C GLU A 161 -14.05 7.04 0.08
N LYS A 162 -14.73 6.05 0.67
CA LYS A 162 -16.11 5.68 0.29
C LYS A 162 -17.15 6.73 0.70
N LEU A 163 -16.84 7.56 1.69
CA LEU A 163 -17.78 8.51 2.28
C LEU A 163 -17.68 9.92 1.68
N ALA A 164 -16.56 10.26 1.05
CA ALA A 164 -16.25 11.62 0.64
C ALA A 164 -16.17 11.77 -0.90
N ASP A 165 -16.76 12.85 -1.39
CA ASP A 165 -16.63 13.42 -2.74
C ASP A 165 -15.90 14.77 -2.69
N TYR A 166 -15.09 14.98 -1.65
CA TYR A 166 -14.36 16.21 -1.41
C TYR A 166 -12.93 16.14 -1.96
N THR A 167 -12.49 17.24 -2.56
CA THR A 167 -11.08 17.46 -2.91
C THR A 167 -10.74 18.94 -2.82
N CYS A 168 -9.54 19.23 -2.32
CA CYS A 168 -8.91 20.55 -2.41
C CYS A 168 -7.87 20.63 -3.54
N ASP A 169 -7.75 19.57 -4.34
CA ASP A 169 -6.81 19.52 -5.47
C ASP A 169 -7.25 20.51 -6.56
N PRO A 170 -6.43 21.54 -6.86
CA PRO A 170 -6.77 22.54 -7.87
C PRO A 170 -6.86 21.95 -9.28
N GLU A 171 -6.23 20.80 -9.54
CA GLU A 171 -6.24 20.14 -10.85
C GLU A 171 -7.56 19.43 -11.15
N TYR A 172 -8.43 19.23 -10.14
CA TYR A 172 -9.73 18.61 -10.37
C TYR A 172 -10.56 19.36 -11.41
N MET A 173 -10.69 20.68 -11.25
CA MET A 173 -11.51 21.51 -12.14
C MET A 173 -10.91 21.57 -13.54
N SER A 174 -9.58 21.66 -13.68
CA SER A 174 -8.94 21.69 -15.00
C SER A 174 -9.07 20.34 -15.72
N SER A 175 -8.89 19.22 -15.01
CA SER A 175 -9.09 17.89 -15.59
C SER A 175 -10.54 17.67 -16.01
N TRP A 176 -11.51 18.05 -15.18
CA TRP A 176 -12.93 17.93 -15.54
C TRP A 176 -13.30 18.82 -16.73
N ASN A 177 -12.89 20.10 -16.73
CA ASN A 177 -13.13 21.02 -17.85
C ASN A 177 -12.55 20.49 -19.17
N SER A 178 -11.35 19.92 -19.14
CA SER A 178 -10.70 19.34 -20.32
C SER A 178 -11.48 18.15 -20.88
N LEU A 179 -12.03 17.30 -20.01
CA LEU A 179 -12.86 16.18 -20.41
C LEU A 179 -14.22 16.66 -20.97
N MET A 180 -14.83 17.65 -20.32
CA MET A 180 -16.13 18.22 -20.71
C MET A 180 -16.10 19.00 -22.02
N ALA A 181 -14.93 19.46 -22.49
CA ALA A 181 -14.80 20.16 -23.77
C ALA A 181 -15.29 19.34 -24.98
N GLN A 182 -15.41 18.01 -24.86
CA GLN A 182 -15.93 17.12 -25.90
C GLN A 182 -17.44 16.87 -25.81
N GLN A 183 -18.16 17.43 -24.82
CA GLN A 183 -19.57 17.11 -24.60
C GLN A 183 -20.44 17.46 -25.82
N ASP A 184 -20.29 18.66 -26.39
CA ASP A 184 -21.11 19.09 -27.53
C ASP A 184 -20.91 18.24 -28.78
N SER A 185 -19.65 17.88 -29.08
CA SER A 185 -19.32 17.00 -30.20
C SER A 185 -19.83 15.58 -29.97
N PHE A 186 -19.72 15.08 -28.73
CA PHE A 186 -20.25 13.78 -28.32
C PHE A 186 -21.77 13.70 -28.47
N ILE A 187 -22.52 14.69 -27.95
CA ILE A 187 -23.99 14.73 -28.08
C ILE A 187 -24.41 14.86 -29.55
N THR A 188 -23.67 15.62 -30.35
CA THR A 188 -23.90 15.72 -31.79
C THR A 188 -23.69 14.38 -32.49
N ALA A 189 -22.67 13.62 -32.10
CA ALA A 189 -22.40 12.29 -32.65
C ALA A 189 -23.55 11.32 -32.34
N ILE A 190 -24.05 11.29 -31.09
CA ILE A 190 -25.19 10.43 -30.71
C ILE A 190 -26.44 10.78 -31.54
N LYS A 191 -26.73 12.06 -31.76
CA LYS A 191 -27.86 12.46 -32.62
C LYS A 191 -27.70 11.96 -34.06
N ARG A 192 -26.47 11.85 -34.57
CA ARG A 192 -26.17 11.29 -35.90
C ARG A 192 -26.24 9.76 -35.93
N VAL A 193 -26.00 9.08 -34.81
CA VAL A 193 -26.27 7.63 -34.65
C VAL A 193 -27.73 7.34 -34.95
N SER A 194 -28.66 8.13 -34.41
CA SER A 194 -30.10 7.98 -34.65
C SER A 194 -30.48 8.14 -36.12
N LEU A 195 -29.61 8.75 -36.93
CA LEU A 195 -29.77 8.92 -38.37
C LEU A 195 -28.97 7.87 -39.20
N GLY A 196 -28.27 6.94 -38.54
CA GLY A 196 -27.55 5.83 -39.17
C GLY A 196 -26.09 6.10 -39.57
N TYR A 197 -25.50 7.22 -39.16
CA TYR A 197 -24.20 7.69 -39.69
C TYR A 197 -22.97 7.42 -38.82
N ALA A 198 -23.13 7.18 -37.52
CA ALA A 198 -22.03 6.97 -36.58
C ALA A 198 -22.31 5.76 -35.70
N LYS A 199 -21.26 5.04 -35.28
CA LYS A 199 -21.34 3.93 -34.33
C LYS A 199 -20.33 4.05 -33.19
N GLU A 200 -19.24 4.76 -33.44
CA GLU A 200 -18.13 4.92 -32.52
C GLU A 200 -17.76 6.41 -32.40
N PHE A 201 -17.10 6.77 -31.31
CA PHE A 201 -16.60 8.11 -31.06
C PHE A 201 -15.31 8.04 -30.23
N ASP A 202 -14.30 8.82 -30.63
CA ASP A 202 -13.04 8.90 -29.88
C ASP A 202 -13.17 9.87 -28.70
N ILE A 203 -12.97 9.38 -27.49
CA ILE A 203 -13.03 10.17 -26.25
C ILE A 203 -11.64 10.25 -25.65
N ASN A 204 -11.17 11.47 -25.40
CA ASN A 204 -9.87 11.66 -24.74
C ASN A 204 -9.80 10.88 -23.41
N GLY A 205 -8.77 10.03 -23.29
CA GLY A 205 -8.54 9.18 -22.12
C GLY A 205 -9.25 7.83 -22.14
N TYR A 206 -10.14 7.59 -23.11
CA TYR A 206 -10.87 6.32 -23.30
C TYR A 206 -10.63 5.69 -24.69
N GLY A 207 -10.20 6.51 -25.66
CA GLY A 207 -10.05 6.13 -27.05
C GLY A 207 -11.42 6.00 -27.74
N GLU A 208 -11.44 5.24 -28.83
CA GLU A 208 -12.66 4.93 -29.57
C GLU A 208 -13.59 4.03 -28.73
N VAL A 209 -14.82 4.52 -28.49
CA VAL A 209 -15.89 3.85 -27.74
C VAL A 209 -17.13 3.69 -28.60
N GLU A 210 -17.90 2.63 -28.34
CA GLU A 210 -19.20 2.43 -29.00
C GLU A 210 -20.21 3.44 -28.44
N ILE A 211 -20.99 4.07 -29.33
CA ILE A 211 -22.07 5.00 -28.97
C ILE A 211 -23.42 4.59 -29.58
N GLY A 212 -23.45 3.48 -30.32
CA GLY A 212 -24.64 2.96 -31.01
C GLY A 212 -25.83 2.74 -30.08
N HIS A 213 -25.57 2.16 -28.91
CA HIS A 213 -26.55 1.85 -27.87
C HIS A 213 -27.09 3.09 -27.14
N LEU A 214 -26.39 4.23 -27.20
CA LEU A 214 -26.77 5.45 -26.47
C LEU A 214 -27.92 6.22 -27.10
N LYS A 215 -28.31 5.89 -28.33
CA LYS A 215 -29.42 6.53 -29.06
C LYS A 215 -30.77 6.43 -28.33
N ASP A 216 -30.93 5.41 -27.49
CA ASP A 216 -32.17 5.16 -26.74
C ASP A 216 -32.22 5.97 -25.42
N TYR A 217 -31.14 6.68 -25.08
CA TYR A 217 -30.95 7.38 -23.80
C TYR A 217 -30.73 8.89 -23.96
N LEU A 218 -31.23 9.49 -25.04
CA LEU A 218 -31.01 10.91 -25.39
C LEU A 218 -31.34 11.92 -24.27
N LEU A 219 -32.28 11.58 -23.38
CA LEU A 219 -32.70 12.46 -22.29
C LEU A 219 -31.73 12.49 -21.11
N ILE A 220 -30.90 11.46 -20.94
CA ILE A 220 -30.05 11.27 -19.75
C ILE A 220 -28.56 11.16 -20.10
N VAL A 221 -28.23 10.91 -21.37
CA VAL A 221 -26.85 10.67 -21.80
C VAL A 221 -25.90 11.84 -21.54
N GLU A 222 -26.41 13.08 -21.59
CA GLU A 222 -25.63 14.28 -21.25
C GLU A 222 -25.20 14.27 -19.77
N GLN A 223 -26.12 13.91 -18.87
CA GLN A 223 -25.84 13.79 -17.43
C GLN A 223 -24.93 12.59 -17.14
N ALA A 224 -25.12 11.47 -17.85
CA ALA A 224 -24.25 10.31 -17.73
C ALA A 224 -22.81 10.63 -18.16
N PHE A 225 -22.65 11.41 -19.24
CA PHE A 225 -21.35 11.89 -19.68
C PHE A 225 -20.70 12.80 -18.64
N ASP A 226 -21.40 13.80 -18.10
CA ASP A 226 -20.86 14.65 -17.03
C ASP A 226 -20.46 13.82 -15.80
N LEU A 227 -21.31 12.88 -15.37
CA LEU A 227 -21.02 11.97 -14.26
C LEU A 227 -19.74 11.17 -14.51
N LYS A 228 -19.58 10.60 -15.71
CA LYS A 228 -18.38 9.87 -16.12
C LYS A 228 -17.14 10.73 -15.99
N MET A 229 -17.18 11.95 -16.53
CA MET A 229 -16.02 12.83 -16.55
C MET A 229 -15.63 13.31 -15.15
N ARG A 230 -16.61 13.61 -14.28
CA ARG A 230 -16.36 13.93 -12.86
C ARG A 230 -15.71 12.76 -12.13
N ILE A 231 -16.27 11.55 -12.27
CA ILE A 231 -15.70 10.33 -11.66
C ILE A 231 -14.27 10.09 -12.19
N THR A 232 -14.04 10.29 -13.49
CA THR A 232 -12.71 10.13 -14.10
C THR A 232 -11.68 11.08 -13.49
N ALA A 233 -12.03 12.37 -13.39
CA ALA A 233 -11.14 13.38 -12.80
C ALA A 233 -10.90 13.11 -11.31
N TYR A 234 -11.95 12.78 -10.56
CA TYR A 234 -11.85 12.51 -9.11
C TYR A 234 -11.08 11.22 -8.81
N TRP A 235 -11.27 10.17 -9.61
CA TRP A 235 -10.64 8.87 -9.41
C TRP A 235 -9.11 8.95 -9.43
N LYS A 236 -8.53 9.80 -10.30
CA LYS A 236 -7.08 10.05 -10.32
C LYS A 236 -6.57 10.57 -8.98
N ILE A 237 -7.33 11.46 -8.34
CA ILE A 237 -7.00 12.04 -7.03
C ILE A 237 -7.09 10.97 -5.94
N VAL A 238 -8.13 10.14 -5.96
CA VAL A 238 -8.31 9.03 -5.00
C VAL A 238 -7.13 8.06 -5.06
N LEU A 239 -6.73 7.65 -6.27
CA LEU A 239 -5.58 6.74 -6.45
C LEU A 239 -4.28 7.35 -5.93
N LYS A 240 -4.01 8.62 -6.26
CA LYS A 240 -2.83 9.34 -5.78
C LYS A 240 -2.83 9.45 -4.26
N ARG A 241 -3.97 9.82 -3.66
CA ARG A 241 -4.11 9.94 -2.20
C ARG A 241 -3.88 8.60 -1.51
N MET A 242 -4.41 7.51 -2.08
CA MET A 242 -4.20 6.17 -1.54
C MET A 242 -2.72 5.77 -1.59
N LEU A 243 -2.05 6.00 -2.71
CA LEU A 243 -0.62 5.72 -2.87
C LEU A 243 0.24 6.52 -1.88
N ASP A 244 0.06 7.84 -1.82
CA ASP A 244 0.84 8.72 -0.95
C ASP A 244 0.66 8.34 0.52
N ASN A 245 -0.59 8.11 0.96
CA ASN A 245 -0.85 7.74 2.36
C ASN A 245 -0.28 6.36 2.72
N LEU A 246 -0.36 5.37 1.82
CA LEU A 246 0.21 4.04 2.06
C LEU A 246 1.73 4.11 2.20
N ALA A 247 2.40 4.80 1.27
CA ALA A 247 3.85 4.97 1.31
C ALA A 247 4.30 5.65 2.61
N LEU A 248 3.65 6.77 2.98
CA LEU A 248 3.96 7.49 4.21
C LEU A 248 3.68 6.66 5.47
N HIS A 249 2.56 5.93 5.50
CA HIS A 249 2.22 5.06 6.62
C HIS A 249 3.25 3.94 6.80
N LEU A 250 3.64 3.26 5.73
CA LEU A 250 4.63 2.19 5.77
C LEU A 250 6.00 2.71 6.22
N LEU A 251 6.50 3.80 5.62
CA LEU A 251 7.78 4.40 6.00
C LEU A 251 7.80 4.80 7.47
N PHE A 252 6.75 5.48 7.94
CA PHE A 252 6.64 5.89 9.33
C PHE A 252 6.63 4.69 10.29
N ASN A 253 5.88 3.64 9.97
CA ASN A 253 5.74 2.49 10.85
C ASN A 253 6.99 1.60 10.86
N VAL A 254 7.69 1.43 9.73
CA VAL A 254 9.00 0.77 9.70
C VAL A 254 10.00 1.54 10.57
N GLN A 255 10.03 2.86 10.46
CA GLN A 255 10.87 3.70 11.32
C GLN A 255 10.49 3.58 12.80
N ASN A 256 9.20 3.52 13.11
CA ASN A 256 8.69 3.38 14.48
C ASN A 256 9.03 2.00 15.07
N LEU A 257 8.94 0.93 14.27
CA LEU A 257 9.37 -0.41 14.64
C LEU A 257 10.82 -0.37 15.12
N VAL A 258 11.74 0.13 14.30
CA VAL A 258 13.19 0.09 14.59
C VAL A 258 13.55 1.01 15.74
N ASN A 259 13.02 2.23 15.76
CA ASN A 259 13.49 3.25 16.70
C ASN A 259 12.80 3.21 18.07
N LYS A 260 11.52 2.81 18.13
CA LYS A 260 10.72 2.91 19.35
C LYS A 260 10.25 1.56 19.89
N GLU A 261 9.77 0.66 19.04
CA GLU A 261 9.07 -0.54 19.53
C GLU A 261 9.99 -1.75 19.72
N MET A 262 10.98 -1.95 18.85
CA MET A 262 11.83 -3.16 18.84
C MET A 262 12.53 -3.43 20.17
N GLU A 263 13.17 -2.42 20.74
CA GLU A 263 13.92 -2.56 21.99
C GLU A 263 13.02 -2.93 23.17
N ALA A 264 11.86 -2.27 23.27
CA ALA A 264 10.89 -2.55 24.32
C ALA A 264 10.32 -3.96 24.19
N GLU A 265 9.97 -4.40 22.97
CA GLU A 265 9.43 -5.75 22.75
C GLU A 265 10.45 -6.84 23.10
N ILE A 266 11.71 -6.66 22.68
CA ILE A 266 12.79 -7.60 22.99
C ILE A 266 13.04 -7.68 24.50
N ILE A 267 13.12 -6.54 25.19
CA ILE A 267 13.32 -6.52 26.65
C ILE A 267 12.14 -7.19 27.36
N ASN A 268 10.90 -6.94 26.92
CA ASN A 268 9.71 -7.56 27.52
C ASN A 268 9.67 -9.08 27.32
N GLU A 269 9.97 -9.58 26.13
CA GLU A 269 10.07 -11.03 25.86
C GLU A 269 11.13 -11.70 26.75
N MET A 270 12.26 -11.01 26.99
CA MET A 270 13.35 -11.54 27.81
C MET A 270 13.06 -11.49 29.31
N MET A 271 12.29 -10.49 29.76
CA MET A 271 11.90 -10.33 31.17
C MET A 271 10.63 -11.12 31.52
N GLY A 272 9.80 -11.47 30.54
CA GLY A 272 8.53 -12.20 30.72
C GLY A 272 8.69 -13.66 31.17
N SER A 273 9.90 -14.23 31.07
CA SER A 273 10.20 -15.49 31.73
C SER A 273 10.42 -15.23 33.23
N ASN A 274 9.47 -15.64 34.08
CA ASN A 274 9.46 -15.48 35.56
C ASN A 274 10.62 -16.15 36.33
N HIS A 275 11.82 -16.26 35.76
CA HIS A 275 12.97 -16.92 36.33
C HIS A 275 14.13 -15.92 36.48
N SER A 276 14.52 -15.65 37.72
CA SER A 276 15.77 -14.95 38.01
C SER A 276 16.94 -15.68 37.33
N GLY A 277 17.75 -14.95 36.55
CA GLY A 277 18.85 -15.53 35.75
C GLY A 277 18.52 -15.81 34.28
N SER A 278 17.33 -15.43 33.76
CA SER A 278 16.95 -15.67 32.36
C SER A 278 17.96 -15.09 31.35
N ILE A 279 18.36 -13.83 31.49
CA ILE A 279 19.29 -13.17 30.55
C ILE A 279 20.68 -13.84 30.54
N GLU A 280 21.13 -14.37 31.67
CA GLU A 280 22.43 -15.06 31.77
C GLU A 280 22.39 -16.41 31.07
N ARG A 281 21.28 -17.14 31.18
CA ARG A 281 21.04 -18.40 30.43
C ARG A 281 20.89 -18.15 28.93
N LEU A 282 20.26 -17.03 28.55
CA LEU A 282 20.14 -16.63 27.15
C LEU A 282 21.51 -16.33 26.50
N LEU A 283 22.50 -15.92 27.30
CA LEU A 283 23.87 -15.64 26.88
C LEU A 283 24.82 -16.86 27.04
N GLU A 284 24.29 -18.08 27.15
CA GLU A 284 25.11 -19.28 27.07
C GLU A 284 25.67 -19.47 25.65
N GLU A 285 27.00 -19.46 25.53
CA GLU A 285 27.70 -19.70 24.27
C GLU A 285 27.39 -21.10 23.73
N SER A 286 27.30 -21.23 22.41
CA SER A 286 27.19 -22.55 21.80
C SER A 286 28.43 -23.41 22.10
N PRO A 287 28.28 -24.75 22.29
CA PRO A 287 29.41 -25.63 22.63
C PRO A 287 30.56 -25.57 21.62
N SER A 288 30.26 -25.33 20.34
CA SER A 288 31.25 -25.21 19.27
C SER A 288 32.10 -23.94 19.40
N LEU A 289 31.48 -22.81 19.76
CA LEU A 289 32.18 -21.54 19.98
C LEU A 289 32.98 -21.53 21.27
N ALA A 290 32.42 -22.09 22.34
CA ALA A 290 33.15 -22.28 23.60
C ALA A 290 34.43 -23.11 23.36
N SER A 291 34.35 -24.21 22.59
CA SER A 291 35.50 -25.03 22.23
C SER A 291 36.53 -24.28 21.36
N ARG A 292 36.08 -23.48 20.38
CA ARG A 292 36.98 -22.65 19.55
C ARG A 292 37.69 -21.58 20.37
N ARG A 293 36.96 -20.87 21.24
CA ARG A 293 37.52 -19.84 22.14
C ARG A 293 38.55 -20.45 23.09
N GLU A 294 38.27 -21.63 23.65
CA GLU A 294 39.22 -22.34 24.50
C GLU A 294 40.50 -22.74 23.76
N LYS A 295 40.39 -23.24 22.51
CA LYS A 295 41.56 -23.57 21.66
C LYS A 295 42.40 -22.34 21.32
N LEU A 296 41.76 -21.21 20.97
CA LEU A 296 42.43 -19.95 20.71
C LEU A 296 43.13 -19.41 21.95
N ASN A 297 42.45 -19.40 23.10
CA ASN A 297 43.05 -18.96 24.37
C ASN A 297 44.24 -19.83 24.79
N LYS A 298 44.17 -21.16 24.57
CA LYS A 298 45.31 -22.05 24.80
C LYS A 298 46.48 -21.73 23.85
N SER A 299 46.20 -21.44 22.59
CA SER A 299 47.22 -21.10 21.59
C SER A 299 47.89 -19.74 21.84
N ILE A 300 47.16 -18.77 22.42
CA ILE A 300 47.70 -17.46 22.79
C ILE A 300 48.50 -17.51 24.10
N ARG A 301 48.16 -18.44 25.01
CA ARG A 301 48.83 -18.61 26.31
C ARG A 301 50.05 -19.53 26.28
N LEU A 302 50.27 -20.25 25.19
CA LEU A 302 51.48 -21.04 24.97
C LEU A 302 52.47 -20.16 24.17
N PRO A 303 53.52 -19.60 24.80
CA PRO A 303 54.65 -19.05 24.06
C PRO A 303 55.42 -20.14 23.29
#